data_AF-A0A2R7RHF2-F1
#
_entry.id   AF-A0A2R7RHF2-F1
#
_cell.length_a   1.000
_cell.length_b   1.000
_cell.length_c   1.000
_cell.angle_alpha   90.00
_cell.angle_beta   90.00
_cell.angle_gamma   90.00
#
_symmetry.space_group_name_H-M   'P 1'
#
loop_
_entity.id
_entity.type
_entity.pdbx_description
1 polymer ?
#
loop_
_entity_poly.entity_id
_entity_poly.type
_entity_poly.pdbx_seq_one_letter_code
_entity_poly.pdbx_strand_id
1 'polypeptide(L)'
;MDLRIFRLARAGGIDTNPTTFTQRAGTFASAVAQNGAATLLTRREATGLHGYVILDGKTVAANAPVHLAHTVGARAEETEMPTDLADSPAIGRLVFRNSPALRETQSGIDPTELPRILANALPADSWVAVSMRAPSNKERKRYSPWLANRLGTATPVHHSTSPAAMVISITAGGASQDEVRSVLAQVTAGLPGFDLDSDVTFPATRHRAAIGAFIAPALAAAALIGVPFIPADVVALAPAVFSFLTPVLLGLAVIAGIAAAAAFTGKLV
;
A
#
# COMPACT_ATOMS: atom_id res chain seq x y z
N MET A 1 14.81 12.65 7.23
CA MET A 1 13.94 13.20 6.18
C MET A 1 12.97 14.11 6.88
N ASP A 2 12.94 15.38 6.52
CA ASP A 2 12.01 16.34 7.09
C ASP A 2 10.72 16.25 6.27
N LEU A 3 9.63 15.80 6.90
CA LEU A 3 8.35 15.59 6.25
C LEU A 3 7.40 16.69 6.69
N ARG A 4 6.75 17.34 5.72
CA ARG A 4 5.77 18.39 5.95
C ARG A 4 4.43 17.97 5.39
N ILE A 5 3.37 18.30 6.11
CA ILE A 5 2.03 17.79 5.86
C ILE A 5 1.11 18.98 5.69
N PHE A 6 0.29 18.92 4.65
CA PHE A 6 -0.67 19.96 4.34
C PHE A 6 -2.05 19.34 4.19
N ARG A 7 -3.05 19.91 4.84
CA ARG A 7 -4.46 19.63 4.62
C ARG A 7 -4.95 20.45 3.43
N LEU A 8 -5.71 19.82 2.55
CA LEU A 8 -6.35 20.48 1.41
C LEU A 8 -7.76 20.92 1.82
N ALA A 9 -7.89 22.19 2.19
CA ALA A 9 -9.18 22.80 2.53
C ALA A 9 -9.85 23.35 1.27
N ARG A 10 -11.15 23.06 1.07
CA ARG A 10 -11.90 23.55 -0.09
C ARG A 10 -11.85 25.09 -0.12
N ALA A 11 -11.43 25.66 -1.24
CA ALA A 11 -11.28 27.11 -1.40
C ALA A 11 -12.06 27.68 -2.60
N GLY A 12 -12.53 26.83 -3.51
CA GLY A 12 -13.33 27.20 -4.67
C GLY A 12 -13.86 25.97 -5.43
N GLY A 13 -14.40 26.22 -6.63
CA GLY A 13 -14.74 25.16 -7.57
C GLY A 13 -13.49 24.62 -8.29
N ILE A 14 -13.53 23.34 -8.66
CA ILE A 14 -12.52 22.74 -9.54
C ILE A 14 -12.75 23.30 -10.95
N ASP A 15 -11.70 23.81 -11.60
CA ASP A 15 -11.74 24.11 -13.02
C ASP A 15 -11.83 22.78 -13.78
N THR A 16 -12.98 22.51 -14.38
CA THR A 16 -13.25 21.25 -15.09
C THR A 16 -12.63 21.24 -16.48
N ASN A 17 -11.93 22.30 -16.91
CA ASN A 17 -11.18 22.29 -18.16
C ASN A 17 -10.05 21.24 -18.09
N PRO A 18 -10.09 20.17 -18.91
CA PRO A 18 -9.10 19.09 -18.83
C PRO A 18 -7.66 19.55 -19.12
N THR A 19 -7.49 20.56 -19.97
CA THR A 19 -6.18 21.11 -20.33
C THR A 19 -5.57 21.83 -19.14
N THR A 20 -6.33 22.69 -18.47
CA THR A 20 -5.87 23.41 -17.27
C THR A 20 -5.54 22.44 -16.14
N PHE A 21 -6.41 21.43 -15.93
CA PHE A 21 -6.17 20.39 -14.94
C PHE A 21 -4.87 19.63 -15.22
N THR A 22 -4.68 19.17 -16.46
CA THR A 22 -3.47 18.42 -16.86
C THR A 22 -2.20 19.25 -16.71
N GLN A 23 -2.24 20.54 -17.06
CA GLN A 23 -1.10 21.45 -16.89
C GLN A 23 -0.72 21.62 -15.43
N ARG A 24 -1.69 21.90 -14.54
CA ARG A 24 -1.43 22.09 -13.09
C ARG A 24 -0.98 20.81 -12.40
N ALA A 25 -1.64 19.68 -12.72
CA ALA A 25 -1.24 18.37 -12.25
C ALA A 25 0.19 18.01 -12.72
N GLY A 26 0.53 18.37 -13.96
CA GLY A 26 1.87 18.21 -14.51
C GLY A 26 2.94 19.03 -13.78
N THR A 27 2.64 20.26 -13.38
CA THR A 27 3.55 21.09 -12.56
C THR A 27 3.83 20.43 -11.21
N PHE A 28 2.78 19.94 -10.53
CA PHE A 28 2.94 19.20 -9.28
C PHE A 28 3.75 17.92 -9.48
N ALA A 29 3.42 17.10 -10.47
CA ALA A 29 4.13 15.86 -10.77
C ALA A 29 5.62 16.11 -11.07
N SER A 30 5.95 17.17 -11.81
CA SER A 30 7.33 17.57 -12.09
C SER A 30 8.08 17.97 -10.81
N ALA A 31 7.43 18.73 -9.92
CA ALA A 31 8.04 19.12 -8.64
C ALA A 31 8.33 17.88 -7.77
N VAL A 32 7.40 16.92 -7.71
CA VAL A 32 7.62 15.65 -7.00
C VAL A 32 8.74 14.84 -7.64
N ALA A 33 8.73 14.71 -8.97
CA ALA A 33 9.71 13.91 -9.71
C ALA A 33 11.17 14.36 -9.47
N GLN A 34 11.38 15.68 -9.38
CA GLN A 34 12.70 16.28 -9.23
C GLN A 34 13.17 16.33 -7.77
N ASN A 35 12.23 16.49 -6.83
CA ASN A 35 12.57 16.82 -5.44
C ASN A 35 12.31 15.69 -4.45
N GLY A 36 11.68 14.58 -4.87
CA GLY A 36 11.61 13.35 -4.07
C GLY A 36 10.34 12.54 -4.32
N ALA A 37 9.49 12.49 -3.29
CA ALA A 37 8.24 11.75 -3.29
C ALA A 37 7.14 12.61 -2.65
N ALA A 38 5.89 12.25 -2.95
CA ALA A 38 4.71 12.80 -2.31
C ALA A 38 3.73 11.68 -1.98
N THR A 39 2.96 11.85 -0.92
CA THR A 39 1.82 10.96 -0.63
C THR A 39 0.57 11.78 -0.51
N LEU A 40 -0.42 11.48 -1.35
CA LEU A 40 -1.77 11.98 -1.22
C LEU A 40 -2.52 11.04 -0.28
N LEU A 41 -3.12 11.56 0.78
CA LEU A 41 -3.88 10.78 1.73
C LEU A 41 -5.31 11.32 1.75
N THR A 42 -6.28 10.43 1.55
CA THR A 42 -7.69 10.72 1.75
C THR A 42 -8.19 9.90 2.92
N ARG A 43 -8.81 10.55 3.89
CA ARG A 43 -9.30 9.91 5.11
C ARG A 43 -10.77 10.29 5.35
N ARG A 44 -11.56 9.31 5.78
CA ARG A 44 -12.91 9.55 6.31
C ARG A 44 -12.83 9.73 7.82
N GLU A 45 -13.12 10.93 8.28
CA GLU A 45 -13.24 11.28 9.70
C GLU A 45 -14.72 11.51 10.04
N ALA A 46 -15.04 11.65 11.34
CA ALA A 46 -16.40 11.95 11.79
C ALA A 46 -16.98 13.24 11.16
N THR A 47 -16.11 14.22 10.86
CA THR A 47 -16.47 15.50 10.24
C THR A 47 -16.61 15.44 8.71
N GLY A 48 -16.21 14.34 8.07
CA GLY A 48 -16.32 14.17 6.62
C GLY A 48 -15.07 13.59 5.97
N LEU A 49 -14.90 13.85 4.68
CA LEU A 49 -13.74 13.41 3.91
C LEU A 49 -12.66 14.49 3.93
N HIS A 50 -11.45 14.13 4.35
CA HIS A 50 -10.31 15.03 4.47
C HIS A 50 -9.18 14.59 3.55
N GLY A 51 -8.64 15.52 2.76
CA GLY A 51 -7.49 15.31 1.90
C GLY A 51 -6.23 15.92 2.51
N TYR A 52 -5.16 15.15 2.53
CA TYR A 52 -3.84 15.56 3.00
C TYR A 52 -2.80 15.29 1.91
N VAL A 53 -1.74 16.09 1.90
CA VAL A 53 -0.55 15.86 1.10
C VAL A 53 0.68 15.86 2.01
N ILE A 54 1.48 14.81 1.89
CA ILE A 54 2.68 14.58 2.68
C ILE A 54 3.86 14.71 1.72
N LEU A 55 4.79 15.60 2.03
CA LEU A 55 5.88 15.98 1.14
C LEU A 55 7.21 15.92 1.89
N ASP A 56 8.28 15.56 1.16
CA ASP A 56 9.64 15.88 1.59
C ASP A 56 9.83 17.41 1.63
N GLY A 57 10.55 17.93 2.62
CA GLY A 57 10.87 19.35 2.75
C GLY A 57 11.45 19.97 1.48
N LYS A 58 12.22 19.21 0.68
CA LYS A 58 12.72 19.67 -0.64
C LYS A 58 11.58 19.90 -1.64
N THR A 59 10.58 19.03 -1.64
CA THR A 59 9.41 19.14 -2.52
C THR A 59 8.53 20.32 -2.11
N VAL A 60 8.46 20.64 -0.82
CA VAL A 60 7.75 21.83 -0.33
C VAL A 60 8.37 23.12 -0.83
N ALA A 61 9.71 23.22 -0.83
CA ALA A 61 10.43 24.39 -1.31
C ALA A 61 10.13 24.72 -2.78
N ALA A 62 9.69 23.73 -3.56
CA ALA A 62 9.28 23.90 -4.96
C ALA A 62 7.81 24.33 -5.13
N ASN A 63 7.14 24.81 -4.06
CA ASN A 63 5.71 25.20 -4.07
C ASN A 63 4.75 24.07 -4.50
N ALA A 64 5.17 22.81 -4.40
CA ALA A 64 4.34 21.65 -4.75
C ALA A 64 2.97 21.61 -4.04
N PRO A 65 2.83 21.95 -2.73
CA PRO A 65 1.52 21.96 -2.08
C PRO A 65 0.55 22.97 -2.74
N VAL A 66 1.06 24.14 -3.16
CA VAL A 66 0.26 25.19 -3.81
C VAL A 66 -0.20 24.73 -5.21
N HIS A 67 0.70 24.13 -5.98
CA HIS A 67 0.36 23.59 -7.31
C HIS A 67 -0.72 22.51 -7.23
N LEU A 68 -0.61 21.60 -6.26
CA LEU A 68 -1.64 20.60 -6.02
C LEU A 68 -2.96 21.23 -5.59
N ALA A 69 -2.93 22.16 -4.62
CA ALA A 69 -4.12 22.84 -4.12
C ALA A 69 -4.88 23.56 -5.25
N HIS A 70 -4.16 24.27 -6.14
CA HIS A 70 -4.76 24.91 -7.33
C HIS A 70 -5.33 23.91 -8.34
N THR A 71 -4.79 22.69 -8.42
CA THR A 71 -5.31 21.64 -9.31
C THR A 71 -6.71 21.18 -8.86
N VAL A 72 -6.93 21.11 -7.54
CA VAL A 72 -8.19 20.61 -6.96
C VAL A 72 -9.10 21.70 -6.38
N GLY A 73 -8.84 22.97 -6.69
CA GLY A 73 -9.66 24.09 -6.20
C GLY A 73 -9.62 24.27 -4.67
N ALA A 74 -8.49 23.94 -4.05
CA ALA A 74 -8.27 23.98 -2.61
C ALA A 74 -7.22 25.02 -2.19
N ARG A 75 -7.08 25.21 -0.88
CA ARG A 75 -5.93 25.82 -0.21
C ARG A 75 -5.16 24.72 0.52
N ALA A 76 -3.83 24.85 0.54
CA ALA A 76 -2.96 23.99 1.33
C ALA A 76 -2.68 24.67 2.68
N GLU A 77 -3.10 24.03 3.76
CA GLU A 77 -2.89 24.49 5.13
C GLU A 77 -1.95 23.52 5.83
N GLU A 78 -0.84 24.01 6.37
CA GLU A 78 0.10 23.14 7.10
C GLU A 78 -0.54 22.59 8.36
N THR A 79 -0.35 21.29 8.60
CA THR A 79 -0.97 20.55 9.71
C THR A 79 -0.04 19.44 10.17
N GLU A 80 -0.36 18.84 11.32
CA GLU A 80 0.29 17.62 11.79
C GLU A 80 -0.37 16.36 11.19
N MET A 81 0.38 15.24 11.20
CA MET A 81 -0.14 13.94 10.76
C MET A 81 -1.20 13.46 11.75
N PRO A 82 -2.31 12.88 11.28
CA PRO A 82 -3.16 12.08 12.15
C PRO A 82 -2.37 10.87 12.70
N THR A 83 -2.32 10.71 14.02
CA THR A 83 -1.43 9.75 14.71
C THR A 83 -1.86 8.29 14.59
N ASP A 84 -3.09 8.04 14.13
CA ASP A 84 -3.81 6.76 14.19
C ASP A 84 -3.88 6.01 12.86
N LEU A 85 -3.25 6.52 11.79
CA LEU A 85 -3.24 5.83 10.48
C LEU A 85 -2.64 4.42 10.56
N ALA A 86 -1.65 4.23 11.44
CA ALA A 86 -1.00 2.94 11.64
C ALA A 86 -1.84 1.97 12.50
N ASP A 87 -2.88 2.47 13.17
CA ASP A 87 -3.71 1.69 14.08
C ASP A 87 -4.89 1.01 13.36
N SER A 88 -5.03 1.23 12.05
CA SER A 88 -6.04 0.53 11.24
C SER A 88 -5.88 -1.00 11.34
N PRO A 89 -6.93 -1.75 11.71
CA PRO A 89 -6.85 -3.20 11.89
C PRO A 89 -6.34 -3.97 10.68
N ALA A 90 -6.67 -3.50 9.48
CA ALA A 90 -6.17 -4.03 8.22
C ALA A 90 -5.55 -2.91 7.38
N ILE A 91 -4.34 -3.16 6.87
CA ILE A 91 -3.67 -2.28 5.90
C ILE A 91 -3.30 -3.14 4.69
N GLY A 92 -3.80 -2.75 3.52
CA GLY A 92 -3.56 -3.42 2.25
C GLY A 92 -2.84 -2.52 1.25
N ARG A 93 -2.19 -3.14 0.27
CA ARG A 93 -1.59 -2.44 -0.86
C ARG A 93 -1.97 -3.11 -2.16
N LEU A 94 -2.18 -2.30 -3.20
CA LEU A 94 -2.36 -2.81 -4.55
C LEU A 94 -1.06 -3.40 -5.09
N VAL A 95 -1.18 -4.54 -5.73
CA VAL A 95 -0.11 -5.20 -6.47
C VAL A 95 -0.60 -5.53 -7.87
N PHE A 96 0.31 -5.49 -8.84
CA PHE A 96 0.01 -5.87 -10.21
C PHE A 96 -0.22 -7.39 -10.30
N ARG A 97 -1.27 -7.78 -11.03
CA ARG A 97 -1.52 -9.16 -11.46
C ARG A 97 -1.32 -9.28 -12.96
N ASN A 98 -0.57 -10.31 -13.37
CA ASN A 98 -0.32 -10.54 -14.78
C ASN A 98 -1.63 -10.85 -15.51
N SER A 99 -1.97 -10.06 -16.52
CA SER A 99 -3.28 -10.05 -17.18
C SER A 99 -3.17 -9.68 -18.68
N PRO A 100 -4.18 -10.03 -19.49
CA PRO A 100 -4.27 -9.61 -20.89
C PRO A 100 -4.32 -8.07 -21.02
N ALA A 101 -3.95 -7.56 -22.20
CA ALA A 101 -3.99 -6.12 -22.46
C ALA A 101 -5.43 -5.59 -22.49
N LEU A 102 -5.76 -4.69 -21.57
CA LEU A 102 -6.96 -3.86 -21.64
C LEU A 102 -6.60 -2.55 -22.34
N ARG A 103 -7.47 -2.05 -23.20
CA ARG A 103 -7.29 -0.79 -23.93
C ARG A 103 -8.34 0.19 -23.46
N GLU A 104 -8.05 0.91 -22.38
CA GLU A 104 -8.96 1.91 -21.85
C GLU A 104 -8.47 3.31 -22.23
N THR A 105 -9.30 4.05 -22.96
CA THR A 105 -8.95 5.39 -23.42
C THR A 105 -9.21 6.41 -22.32
N GLN A 106 -8.22 7.25 -22.00
CA GLN A 106 -8.33 8.31 -20.99
C GLN A 106 -9.08 9.58 -21.48
N SER A 107 -9.60 9.57 -22.71
CA SER A 107 -10.16 10.78 -23.33
C SER A 107 -11.51 11.16 -22.72
N GLY A 108 -11.65 12.41 -22.28
CA GLY A 108 -12.93 12.99 -21.85
C GLY A 108 -13.38 12.66 -20.43
N ILE A 109 -12.47 12.17 -19.57
CA ILE A 109 -12.84 11.75 -18.21
C ILE A 109 -12.84 12.94 -17.24
N ASP A 110 -13.88 13.02 -16.42
CA ASP A 110 -14.03 14.04 -15.37
C ASP A 110 -13.12 13.70 -14.17
N PRO A 111 -12.10 14.53 -13.84
CA PRO A 111 -11.19 14.28 -12.73
C PRO A 111 -11.88 14.36 -11.36
N THR A 112 -13.13 14.83 -11.29
CA THR A 112 -13.90 14.92 -10.05
C THR A 112 -14.65 13.63 -9.68
N GLU A 113 -14.73 12.65 -10.58
CA GLU A 113 -15.44 11.38 -10.32
C GLU A 113 -14.77 10.53 -9.25
N LEU A 114 -13.45 10.39 -9.26
CA LEU A 114 -12.75 9.61 -8.23
C LEU A 114 -12.96 10.19 -6.81
N PRO A 115 -12.82 11.51 -6.57
CA PRO A 115 -13.21 12.12 -5.30
C PRO A 115 -14.68 11.86 -4.91
N ARG A 116 -15.62 11.87 -5.86
CA ARG A 116 -17.04 11.57 -5.59
C ARG A 116 -17.23 10.10 -5.18
N ILE A 117 -16.58 9.18 -5.87
CA ILE A 117 -16.58 7.74 -5.54
C ILE A 117 -16.04 7.54 -4.13
N LEU A 118 -14.88 8.12 -3.82
CA LEU A 118 -14.28 8.02 -2.49
C LEU A 118 -15.15 8.63 -1.39
N ALA A 119 -15.80 9.78 -1.64
CA ALA A 119 -16.68 10.41 -0.66
C ALA A 119 -17.87 9.52 -0.28
N ASN A 120 -18.39 8.75 -1.23
CA ASN A 120 -19.54 7.88 -1.02
C ASN A 120 -19.16 6.49 -0.50
N ALA A 121 -18.00 5.99 -0.91
CA ALA A 121 -17.67 4.58 -0.74
C ALA A 121 -16.63 4.31 0.36
N LEU A 122 -15.88 5.33 0.79
CA LEU A 122 -14.90 5.21 1.86
C LEU A 122 -15.61 5.11 3.24
N PRO A 123 -15.51 3.97 3.96
CA PRO A 123 -16.13 3.79 5.27
C PRO A 123 -15.57 4.73 6.34
N ALA A 124 -16.29 4.88 7.46
CA ALA A 124 -15.80 5.66 8.60
C ALA A 124 -14.44 5.13 9.11
N ASP A 125 -13.55 6.04 9.50
CA ASP A 125 -12.21 5.74 10.02
C ASP A 125 -11.27 4.99 9.07
N SER A 126 -11.67 4.85 7.81
CA SER A 126 -10.82 4.29 6.76
C SER A 126 -10.07 5.38 6.00
N TRP A 127 -8.99 4.99 5.34
CA TRP A 127 -8.16 5.90 4.57
C TRP A 127 -7.57 5.23 3.34
N VAL A 128 -7.26 6.04 2.33
CA VAL A 128 -6.56 5.64 1.10
C VAL A 128 -5.38 6.58 0.91
N ALA A 129 -4.19 6.03 0.70
CA ALA A 129 -2.99 6.77 0.40
C ALA A 129 -2.43 6.39 -0.97
N VAL A 130 -2.05 7.40 -1.74
CA VAL A 130 -1.38 7.28 -3.04
C VAL A 130 -0.02 7.95 -2.92
N SER A 131 1.01 7.13 -2.78
CA SER A 131 2.41 7.58 -2.80
C SER A 131 2.92 7.61 -4.23
N MET A 132 3.61 8.69 -4.59
CA MET A 132 4.12 8.93 -5.93
C MET A 132 5.59 9.33 -5.90
N ARG A 133 6.33 8.88 -6.91
CA ARG A 133 7.74 9.23 -7.13
C ARG A 133 8.13 9.09 -8.59
N ALA A 134 9.31 9.62 -8.93
CA ALA A 134 9.92 9.33 -10.22
C ALA A 134 10.23 7.83 -10.39
N PRO A 135 10.03 7.27 -11.59
CA PRO A 135 10.53 5.95 -11.95
C PRO A 135 12.05 5.97 -12.00
N SER A 136 12.66 4.94 -11.40
CA SER A 136 14.11 4.72 -11.52
C SER A 136 14.49 4.21 -12.91
N ASN A 137 15.77 4.36 -13.27
CA ASN A 137 16.29 3.83 -14.54
C ASN A 137 16.11 2.30 -14.67
N LYS A 138 16.21 1.57 -13.55
CA LYS A 138 16.01 0.12 -13.52
C LYS A 138 14.56 -0.26 -13.82
N GLU A 139 13.61 0.50 -13.28
CA GLU A 139 12.18 0.30 -13.55
C GLU A 139 11.85 0.62 -14.99
N ARG A 140 12.34 1.75 -15.53
CA ARG A 140 12.18 2.09 -16.95
C ARG A 140 12.72 0.98 -17.86
N LYS A 141 13.93 0.49 -17.59
CA LYS A 141 14.57 -0.60 -18.37
C LYS A 141 13.77 -1.91 -18.32
N ARG A 142 13.09 -2.21 -17.22
CA ARG A 142 12.21 -3.40 -17.10
C ARG A 142 10.85 -3.18 -17.76
N TYR A 143 10.31 -1.97 -17.65
CA TYR A 143 8.98 -1.62 -18.11
C TYR A 143 8.89 -1.52 -19.63
N SER A 144 9.88 -0.92 -20.30
CA SER A 144 9.81 -0.70 -21.75
C SER A 144 9.66 -1.99 -22.57
N PRO A 145 10.44 -3.07 -22.32
CA PRO A 145 10.26 -4.34 -23.04
C PRO A 145 8.91 -5.00 -22.74
N TRP A 146 8.45 -4.92 -21.48
CA TRP A 146 7.13 -5.44 -21.10
C TRP A 146 6.01 -4.72 -21.85
N LEU A 147 6.07 -3.38 -21.92
CA LEU A 147 5.09 -2.57 -22.63
C LEU A 147 5.13 -2.81 -24.14
N ALA A 148 6.32 -2.93 -24.72
CA ALA A 148 6.50 -3.24 -26.13
C ALA A 148 5.87 -4.59 -26.50
N ASN A 149 6.09 -5.62 -25.68
CA ASN A 149 5.45 -6.91 -25.82
C ASN A 149 3.92 -6.81 -25.67
N ARG A 150 3.44 -6.01 -24.71
CA ARG A 150 2.00 -5.83 -24.44
C ARG A 150 1.27 -5.12 -25.59
N LEU A 151 1.89 -4.14 -26.22
CA LEU A 151 1.30 -3.38 -27.32
C LEU A 151 1.64 -3.95 -28.71
N GLY A 152 2.47 -4.99 -28.77
CA GLY A 152 2.88 -5.63 -30.03
C GLY A 152 3.72 -4.71 -30.93
N THR A 153 4.39 -3.71 -30.36
CA THR A 153 5.21 -2.74 -31.10
C THR A 153 6.52 -2.47 -30.38
N ALA A 154 7.63 -2.36 -31.13
CA ALA A 154 8.94 -2.05 -30.58
C ALA A 154 9.03 -0.62 -30.00
N THR A 155 8.18 0.29 -30.49
CA THR A 155 8.10 1.70 -30.06
C THR A 155 6.70 2.01 -29.54
N PRO A 156 6.37 1.58 -28.32
CA PRO A 156 5.04 1.80 -27.75
C PRO A 156 4.77 3.28 -27.48
N VAL A 157 3.63 3.77 -27.97
CA VAL A 157 3.08 5.08 -27.62
C VAL A 157 2.08 4.86 -26.48
N HIS A 158 2.47 5.24 -25.26
CA HIS A 158 1.64 5.09 -24.07
C HIS A 158 1.93 6.22 -23.07
N HIS A 159 0.93 6.67 -22.31
CA HIS A 159 1.11 7.81 -21.38
C HIS A 159 2.22 7.56 -20.33
N SER A 160 2.45 6.30 -19.96
CA SER A 160 3.51 5.87 -19.05
C SER A 160 4.94 5.97 -19.61
N THR A 161 5.12 6.17 -20.93
CA THR A 161 6.45 6.40 -21.53
C THR A 161 6.83 7.88 -21.51
N SER A 162 5.91 8.77 -21.11
CA SER A 162 6.17 10.19 -20.93
C SER A 162 7.32 10.44 -19.95
N PRO A 163 8.19 11.45 -20.19
CA PRO A 163 9.18 11.88 -19.20
C PRO A 163 8.58 12.22 -17.83
N ALA A 164 7.34 12.73 -17.83
CA ALA A 164 6.57 13.08 -16.63
C ALA A 164 5.82 11.90 -16.00
N ALA A 165 5.99 10.66 -16.51
CA ALA A 165 5.34 9.49 -15.94
C ALA A 165 5.82 9.24 -14.50
N MET A 166 4.87 9.00 -13.59
CA MET A 166 5.10 8.74 -12.18
C MET A 166 4.85 7.27 -11.83
N VAL A 167 5.63 6.75 -10.89
CA VAL A 167 5.32 5.48 -10.23
C VAL A 167 4.44 5.78 -9.04
N ILE A 168 3.29 5.11 -8.97
CA ILE A 168 2.37 5.22 -7.85
C ILE A 168 2.35 3.93 -7.03
N SER A 169 2.11 4.05 -5.74
CA SER A 169 1.80 2.97 -4.83
C SER A 169 0.54 3.36 -4.07
N ILE A 170 -0.48 2.51 -4.15
CA ILE A 170 -1.78 2.78 -3.55
C ILE A 170 -1.94 1.82 -2.38
N THR A 171 -2.18 2.38 -1.20
CA THR A 171 -2.45 1.65 0.03
C THR A 171 -3.76 2.12 0.65
N ALA A 172 -4.40 1.27 1.43
CA ALA A 172 -5.59 1.64 2.18
C ALA A 172 -5.60 0.97 3.55
N GLY A 173 -6.19 1.65 4.53
CA GLY A 173 -6.44 1.14 5.86
C GLY A 173 -7.93 1.15 6.18
N GLY A 174 -8.40 0.13 6.90
CA GLY A 174 -9.81 -0.02 7.28
C GLY A 174 -10.00 -1.04 8.39
N ALA A 175 -11.25 -1.31 8.77
CA ALA A 175 -11.56 -2.20 9.89
C ALA A 175 -11.37 -3.69 9.58
N SER A 176 -11.40 -4.09 8.31
CA SER A 176 -11.23 -5.49 7.88
C SER A 176 -10.50 -5.61 6.54
N GLN A 177 -9.99 -6.82 6.25
CA GLN A 177 -9.34 -7.09 4.96
C GLN A 177 -10.32 -6.98 3.78
N ASP A 178 -11.56 -7.44 3.95
CA ASP A 178 -12.58 -7.38 2.89
C ASP A 178 -12.98 -5.95 2.56
N GLU A 179 -13.08 -5.11 3.59
CA GLU A 179 -13.32 -3.67 3.43
C GLU A 179 -12.17 -3.01 2.66
N VAL A 180 -10.93 -3.28 3.04
CA VAL A 180 -9.74 -2.76 2.34
C VAL A 180 -9.69 -3.26 0.89
N ARG A 181 -10.04 -4.52 0.62
CA ARG A 181 -10.16 -5.06 -0.74
C ARG A 181 -11.20 -4.29 -1.55
N SER A 182 -12.38 -4.07 -0.97
CA SER A 182 -13.48 -3.36 -1.62
C SER A 182 -13.09 -1.91 -1.95
N VAL A 183 -12.51 -1.17 -0.99
CA VAL A 183 -12.05 0.21 -1.19
C VAL A 183 -10.99 0.27 -2.29
N LEU A 184 -9.99 -0.61 -2.27
CA LEU A 184 -8.93 -0.61 -3.27
C LEU A 184 -9.45 -1.00 -4.67
N ALA A 185 -10.41 -1.93 -4.75
CA ALA A 185 -11.06 -2.28 -6.02
C ALA A 185 -11.89 -1.12 -6.60
N GLN A 186 -12.54 -0.33 -5.75
CA GLN A 186 -13.28 0.86 -6.18
C GLN A 186 -12.34 1.99 -6.63
N VAL A 187 -11.20 2.16 -5.94
CA VAL A 187 -10.16 3.11 -6.35
C VAL A 187 -9.64 2.76 -7.75
N THR A 188 -9.32 1.49 -8.03
CA THR A 188 -8.83 1.09 -9.35
C THR A 188 -9.90 1.22 -10.43
N ALA A 189 -11.14 0.83 -10.13
CA ALA A 189 -12.27 1.00 -11.05
C ALA A 189 -12.58 2.48 -11.35
N GLY A 190 -12.33 3.38 -10.39
CA GLY A 190 -12.52 4.81 -10.55
C GLY A 190 -11.33 5.56 -11.16
N LEU A 191 -10.18 4.90 -11.36
CA LEU A 191 -8.98 5.55 -11.89
C LEU A 191 -9.03 5.61 -13.43
N PRO A 192 -9.05 6.82 -14.02
CA PRO A 192 -9.09 6.99 -15.47
C PRO A 192 -7.92 6.30 -16.19
N GLY A 193 -8.23 5.37 -17.10
CA GLY A 193 -7.24 4.62 -17.88
C GLY A 193 -6.29 3.76 -17.04
N PHE A 194 -6.73 3.33 -15.87
CA PHE A 194 -6.08 2.25 -15.14
C PHE A 194 -6.38 0.92 -15.82
N ASP A 195 -5.46 0.47 -16.66
CA ASP A 195 -5.66 -0.66 -17.57
C ASP A 195 -4.98 -1.95 -17.07
N LEU A 196 -4.59 -2.01 -15.81
CA LEU A 196 -3.84 -3.11 -15.21
C LEU A 196 -4.74 -3.91 -14.28
N ASP A 197 -4.73 -5.23 -14.44
CA ASP A 197 -5.30 -6.10 -13.41
C ASP A 197 -4.48 -5.99 -12.11
N SER A 198 -5.19 -5.99 -10.99
CA SER A 198 -4.61 -5.73 -9.69
C SER A 198 -5.19 -6.66 -8.63
N ASP A 199 -4.37 -6.98 -7.64
CA ASP A 199 -4.77 -7.72 -6.46
C ASP A 199 -4.35 -6.92 -5.21
N VAL A 200 -4.84 -7.33 -4.05
CA VAL A 200 -4.53 -6.70 -2.77
C VAL A 200 -3.69 -7.65 -1.93
N THR A 201 -2.52 -7.17 -1.52
CA THR A 201 -1.67 -7.86 -0.55
C THR A 201 -1.76 -7.18 0.80
N PHE A 202 -1.82 -8.00 1.85
CA PHE A 202 -1.83 -7.56 3.24
C PHE A 202 -0.45 -7.84 3.85
N PRO A 203 0.47 -6.87 3.88
CA PRO A 203 1.74 -7.06 4.56
C PRO A 203 1.49 -7.37 6.04
N ALA A 204 2.33 -8.23 6.63
CA ALA A 204 2.27 -8.50 8.06
C ALA A 204 2.42 -7.18 8.83
N THR A 205 1.41 -6.83 9.62
CA THR A 205 1.43 -5.63 10.46
C THR A 205 2.41 -5.83 11.61
N ARG A 206 2.98 -4.73 12.11
CA ARG A 206 3.97 -4.76 13.22
C ARG A 206 3.48 -5.55 14.43
N HIS A 207 2.18 -5.50 14.73
CA HIS A 207 1.57 -6.25 15.84
C HIS A 207 1.55 -7.77 15.62
N ARG A 208 1.25 -8.24 14.41
CA ARG A 208 1.29 -9.67 14.09
C ARG A 208 2.71 -10.22 14.12
N ALA A 209 3.68 -9.44 13.64
CA ALA A 209 5.09 -9.80 13.72
C ALA A 209 5.60 -9.82 15.18
N ALA A 210 5.20 -8.85 16.02
CA ALA A 210 5.58 -8.80 17.42
C ALA A 210 4.98 -9.95 18.25
N ILE A 211 3.68 -10.23 18.09
CA ILE A 211 3.01 -11.36 18.77
C ILE A 211 3.65 -12.69 18.34
N GLY A 212 3.91 -12.87 17.05
CA GLY A 212 4.62 -14.05 16.55
C GLY A 212 6.04 -14.18 17.12
N ALA A 213 6.76 -13.06 17.31
CA ALA A 213 8.11 -13.04 17.86
C ALA A 213 8.18 -13.44 19.35
N PHE A 214 7.10 -13.29 20.14
CA PHE A 214 7.07 -13.74 21.53
C PHE A 214 6.51 -15.16 21.67
N ILE A 215 5.47 -15.51 20.91
CA ILE A 215 4.82 -16.83 21.02
C ILE A 215 5.71 -17.93 20.45
N ALA A 216 6.41 -17.69 19.35
CA ALA A 216 7.27 -18.69 18.72
C ALA A 216 8.43 -19.18 19.62
N PRO A 217 9.25 -18.32 20.25
CA PRO A 217 10.28 -18.78 21.18
C PRO A 217 9.70 -19.34 22.47
N ALA A 218 8.54 -18.87 22.94
CA ALA A 218 7.88 -19.45 24.12
C ALA A 218 7.41 -20.89 23.86
N LEU A 219 6.82 -21.17 22.69
CA LEU A 219 6.45 -22.52 22.29
C LEU A 219 7.67 -23.41 22.03
N ALA A 220 8.73 -22.86 21.41
CA ALA A 220 9.99 -23.59 21.22
C ALA A 220 10.67 -23.93 22.56
N ALA A 221 10.66 -22.99 23.52
CA ALA A 221 11.18 -23.21 24.87
C ALA A 221 10.33 -24.23 25.64
N ALA A 222 9.00 -24.17 25.54
CA ALA A 222 8.12 -25.16 26.16
C ALA A 222 8.36 -26.58 25.59
N ALA A 223 8.61 -26.70 24.29
CA ALA A 223 8.95 -27.98 23.67
C ALA A 223 10.36 -28.47 24.06
N LEU A 224 11.36 -27.59 24.14
CA LEU A 224 12.74 -27.95 24.51
C LEU A 224 12.92 -28.20 26.01
N ILE A 225 12.16 -27.53 26.86
CA ILE A 225 12.22 -27.66 28.32
C ILE A 225 11.25 -28.75 28.81
N GLY A 226 10.08 -28.93 28.19
CA GLY A 226 9.13 -29.96 28.63
C GLY A 226 9.60 -31.41 28.41
N VAL A 227 10.42 -31.65 27.39
CA VAL A 227 10.92 -32.99 27.03
C VAL A 227 11.99 -33.55 27.99
N PRO A 228 13.00 -32.79 28.46
CA PRO A 228 14.04 -33.31 29.36
C PRO A 228 13.63 -33.40 30.84
N PHE A 229 12.47 -32.87 31.24
CA PHE A 229 12.00 -32.93 32.64
C PHE A 229 11.05 -34.09 32.95
N ILE A 230 10.86 -35.01 32.00
CA ILE A 230 10.09 -36.23 32.25
C ILE A 230 10.93 -37.16 33.15
N PRO A 231 10.48 -37.48 34.38
CA PRO A 231 11.24 -38.31 35.30
C PRO A 231 11.55 -39.68 34.67
N ALA A 232 12.78 -40.18 34.87
CA ALA A 232 13.28 -41.40 34.21
C ALA A 232 12.44 -42.64 34.55
N ASP A 233 11.83 -42.66 35.72
CA ASP A 233 10.86 -43.64 36.21
C ASP A 233 9.56 -43.67 35.40
N VAL A 234 9.09 -42.52 34.90
CA VAL A 234 7.93 -42.44 34.00
C VAL A 234 8.29 -42.91 32.59
N VAL A 235 9.49 -42.59 32.12
CA VAL A 235 10.01 -43.06 30.83
C VAL A 235 10.19 -44.59 30.83
N ALA A 236 10.64 -45.15 31.95
CA ALA A 236 10.80 -46.58 32.16
C ALA A 236 9.46 -47.35 32.16
N LEU A 237 8.34 -46.69 32.48
CA LEU A 237 7.02 -47.30 32.49
C LEU A 237 6.49 -47.61 31.07
N ALA A 238 6.94 -46.86 30.05
CA ALA A 238 6.50 -47.01 28.67
C ALA A 238 7.56 -46.60 27.64
N PRO A 239 8.72 -47.29 27.58
CA PRO A 239 9.85 -46.88 26.74
C PRO A 239 9.55 -46.87 25.24
N ALA A 240 8.64 -47.75 24.78
CA ALA A 240 8.19 -47.79 23.38
C ALA A 240 7.34 -46.56 23.01
N VAL A 241 6.58 -46.02 23.96
CA VAL A 241 5.73 -44.84 23.75
C VAL A 241 6.59 -43.58 23.69
N PHE A 242 7.56 -43.43 24.59
CA PHE A 242 8.47 -42.28 24.60
C PHE A 242 9.46 -42.28 23.42
N SER A 243 10.00 -43.43 23.03
CA SER A 243 10.89 -43.53 21.86
C SER A 243 10.18 -43.19 20.54
N PHE A 244 8.85 -43.39 20.46
CA PHE A 244 8.02 -42.94 19.35
C PHE A 244 7.62 -41.45 19.46
N LEU A 245 7.20 -40.99 20.64
CA LEU A 245 6.69 -39.63 20.83
C LEU A 245 7.77 -38.56 20.79
N THR A 246 8.98 -38.84 21.27
CA THR A 246 10.08 -37.86 21.32
C THR A 246 10.45 -37.31 19.94
N PRO A 247 10.72 -38.13 18.91
CA PRO A 247 11.00 -37.62 17.56
C PRO A 247 9.79 -36.94 16.92
N VAL A 248 8.56 -37.38 17.24
CA VAL A 248 7.32 -36.75 16.75
C VAL A 248 7.15 -35.35 17.33
N LEU A 249 7.35 -35.19 18.64
CA LEU A 249 7.26 -33.89 19.31
C LEU A 249 8.38 -32.93 18.87
N LEU A 250 9.60 -33.44 18.69
CA LEU A 250 10.70 -32.66 18.11
C LEU A 250 10.40 -32.25 16.66
N GLY A 251 9.85 -33.16 15.85
CA GLY A 251 9.42 -32.87 14.49
C GLY A 251 8.33 -31.79 14.45
N LEU A 252 7.32 -31.88 15.32
CA LEU A 252 6.27 -30.88 15.46
C LEU A 252 6.82 -29.53 15.93
N ALA A 253 7.78 -29.51 16.85
CA ALA A 253 8.44 -28.30 17.31
C ALA A 253 9.24 -27.62 16.18
N VAL A 254 9.95 -28.39 15.36
CA VAL A 254 10.67 -27.88 14.17
C VAL A 254 9.68 -27.33 13.15
N ILE A 255 8.58 -28.04 12.86
CA ILE A 255 7.53 -27.58 11.94
C ILE A 255 6.88 -26.29 12.45
N ALA A 256 6.57 -26.21 13.75
CA ALA A 256 6.04 -25.00 14.37
C ALA A 256 7.03 -23.82 14.30
N GLY A 257 8.33 -24.08 14.51
CA GLY A 257 9.38 -23.08 14.37
C GLY A 257 9.53 -22.57 12.93
N ILE A 258 9.47 -23.46 11.94
CA ILE A 258 9.51 -23.11 10.52
C ILE A 258 8.25 -22.32 10.12
N ALA A 259 7.07 -22.75 10.56
CA ALA A 259 5.81 -22.05 10.31
C ALA A 259 5.82 -20.65 10.93
N ALA A 260 6.34 -20.50 12.15
CA ALA A 260 6.53 -19.19 12.77
C ALA A 260 7.51 -18.30 12.00
N ALA A 261 8.64 -18.83 11.53
CA ALA A 261 9.59 -18.09 10.72
C ALA A 261 9.01 -17.70 9.34
N ALA A 262 8.22 -18.59 8.73
CA ALA A 262 7.52 -18.32 7.48
C ALA A 262 6.41 -17.26 7.65
N ALA A 263 5.70 -17.27 8.78
CA ALA A 263 4.71 -16.26 9.14
C ALA A 263 5.38 -14.89 9.39
N PHE A 264 6.54 -14.88 10.05
CA PHE A 264 7.32 -13.67 10.30
C PHE A 264 7.87 -13.05 9.01
N THR A 265 8.25 -13.88 8.04
CA THR A 265 8.75 -13.42 6.73
C THR A 265 7.64 -13.12 5.72
N GLY A 266 6.37 -13.30 6.08
CA GLY A 266 5.22 -13.07 5.20
C GLY A 266 5.15 -14.03 4.01
N LYS A 267 5.74 -15.23 4.14
CA LYS A 267 5.81 -16.25 3.08
C LYS A 267 4.78 -17.38 3.24
N LEU A 268 4.01 -17.39 4.32
CA LEU A 268 2.79 -18.19 4.41
C LEU A 268 1.66 -17.40 3.74
N VAL A 269 1.34 -17.82 2.52
CA VAL A 269 0.11 -17.47 1.79
C VAL A 269 -0.94 -18.53 2.10
#